data_AF-A0A973DI55-F1
#
_entry.id   AF-A0A973DI55-F1
#
_cell.length_a   1.000
_cell.length_b   1.000
_cell.length_c   1.000
_cell.angle_alpha   90.00
_cell.angle_beta   90.00
_cell.angle_gamma   90.00
#
_symmetry.space_group_name_H-M   'P 1'
#
loop_
_entity.id
_entity.type
_entity.pdbx_description
1 polymer ?
#
loop_
_entity_poly.entity_id
_entity_poly.type
_entity_poly.pdbx_seq_one_letter_code
_entity_poly.pdbx_strand_id
1 'polypeptide(L)'
;MNLYRERLSSISWFMRVLNESIARKANQEDECKGRFWEGRFKSQALLDEAALAACLAYVDLNPVRAKAADLPEQSDYTSIKSRINAAQKNKQPKSLMRFAGKPRKHMPKGLPFELKTYLQLVDWTGRSIRENKPGKIPDNTLPILERLNICAENWLTLTTSFTRSFKNTAGKEQAITAYTNRIKRKRRSSIANSLALFT
;
A
#
# COMPACT_ATOMS: atom_id res chain seq x y z
N MET A 1 18.50 -38.78 -5.19
CA MET A 1 17.84 -37.49 -5.55
C MET A 1 18.90 -36.58 -6.14
N ASN A 2 18.64 -35.91 -7.26
CA ASN A 2 19.64 -35.10 -7.98
C ASN A 2 19.95 -33.81 -7.19
N LEU A 3 21.24 -33.52 -6.93
CA LEU A 3 21.76 -32.35 -6.21
C LEU A 3 21.07 -31.02 -6.57
N TYR A 4 20.70 -30.85 -7.84
CA TYR A 4 19.98 -29.65 -8.29
C TYR A 4 18.59 -29.51 -7.67
N ARG A 5 17.84 -30.60 -7.49
CA ARG A 5 16.52 -30.54 -6.84
C ARG A 5 16.63 -30.15 -5.38
N GLU A 6 17.59 -30.70 -4.65
CA GLU A 6 17.83 -30.37 -3.24
C GLU A 6 18.21 -28.90 -3.06
N ARG A 7 19.02 -28.36 -3.97
CA ARG A 7 19.41 -26.94 -3.95
C ARG A 7 18.23 -26.02 -4.28
N LEU A 8 17.41 -26.37 -5.26
CA LEU A 8 16.25 -25.56 -5.68
C LEU A 8 15.11 -25.57 -4.65
N SER A 9 14.99 -26.61 -3.82
CA SER A 9 14.00 -26.67 -2.74
C SER A 9 14.51 -26.11 -1.40
N SER A 10 15.79 -25.73 -1.31
CA SER A 10 16.41 -25.26 -0.07
C SER A 10 16.45 -23.73 0.01
N ILE A 11 15.66 -23.17 0.93
CA ILE A 11 15.67 -21.73 1.25
C ILE A 11 17.08 -21.27 1.65
N SER A 12 17.79 -22.10 2.43
CA SER A 12 19.17 -21.80 2.84
C SER A 12 20.11 -21.68 1.66
N TRP A 13 19.95 -22.53 0.63
CA TRP A 13 20.76 -22.45 -0.57
C TRP A 13 20.44 -21.22 -1.40
N PHE A 14 19.14 -20.92 -1.57
CA PHE A 14 18.69 -19.71 -2.24
C PHE A 14 19.25 -18.45 -1.57
N MET A 15 19.08 -18.31 -0.25
CA MET A 15 19.58 -17.16 0.51
C MET A 15 21.10 -17.04 0.44
N ARG A 16 21.83 -18.17 0.42
CA ARG A 16 23.29 -18.15 0.28
C ARG A 16 23.71 -17.52 -1.05
N VAL A 17 23.12 -17.97 -2.16
CA VAL A 17 23.45 -17.45 -3.50
C VAL A 17 23.05 -15.98 -3.64
N LEU A 18 21.86 -15.61 -3.14
CA LEU A 18 21.38 -14.24 -3.17
C LEU A 18 22.32 -13.30 -2.37
N ASN A 19 22.57 -13.63 -1.10
CA ASN A 19 23.34 -12.78 -0.19
C ASN A 19 24.80 -12.65 -0.64
N GLU A 20 25.42 -13.71 -1.16
CA GLU A 20 26.79 -13.65 -1.68
C GLU A 20 26.88 -12.69 -2.88
N SER A 21 25.94 -12.79 -3.82
CA SER A 21 25.95 -11.94 -5.01
C SER A 21 25.81 -10.45 -4.68
N ILE A 22 24.97 -10.12 -3.68
CA ILE A 22 24.79 -8.75 -3.20
C ILE A 22 26.03 -8.27 -2.46
N ALA A 23 26.56 -9.08 -1.54
CA ALA A 23 27.74 -8.72 -0.75
C ALA A 23 28.97 -8.42 -1.63
N ARG A 24 29.20 -9.22 -2.68
CA ARG A 24 30.30 -9.00 -3.63
C ARG A 24 30.14 -7.68 -4.38
N LYS A 25 28.93 -7.39 -4.86
CA LYS A 25 28.63 -6.15 -5.61
C LYS A 25 28.78 -4.91 -4.73
N ALA A 26 28.21 -4.93 -3.52
CA ALA A 26 28.28 -3.81 -2.60
C ALA A 26 29.72 -3.53 -2.14
N ASN A 27 30.49 -4.57 -1.77
CA ASN A 27 31.90 -4.39 -1.43
C ASN A 27 32.73 -3.83 -2.62
N GLN A 28 32.40 -4.23 -3.84
CA GLN A 28 33.06 -3.70 -5.04
C GLN A 28 32.69 -2.23 -5.28
N GLU A 29 31.43 -1.85 -5.09
CA GLU A 29 30.93 -0.48 -5.20
C GLU A 29 31.57 0.45 -4.17
N ASP A 30 31.76 -0.04 -2.94
CA ASP A 30 32.37 0.71 -1.83
C ASP A 30 33.92 0.61 -1.79
N GLU A 31 34.54 -0.02 -2.80
CA GLU A 31 36.00 -0.27 -2.88
C GLU A 31 36.60 -0.94 -1.63
N CYS A 32 35.81 -1.75 -0.92
CA CYS A 32 36.20 -2.37 0.34
C CYS A 32 36.24 -3.90 0.26
N LYS A 33 36.78 -4.53 1.32
CA LYS A 33 36.79 -5.99 1.48
C LYS A 33 36.30 -6.33 2.86
N GLY A 34 35.62 -7.46 2.99
CA GLY A 34 35.20 -7.99 4.28
C GLY A 34 33.76 -8.46 4.29
N ARG A 35 33.22 -8.56 5.50
CA ARG A 35 31.90 -9.11 5.77
C ARG A 35 30.83 -8.03 5.58
N PHE A 36 29.95 -8.21 4.59
CA PHE A 36 28.84 -7.31 4.33
C PHE A 36 27.62 -7.55 5.25
N TRP A 37 27.33 -8.81 5.60
CA TRP A 37 26.14 -9.18 6.39
C TRP A 37 26.47 -9.55 7.85
N GLU A 38 25.71 -9.07 8.83
CA GLU A 38 25.92 -9.32 10.27
C GLU A 38 25.81 -10.79 10.70
N GLY A 39 25.08 -11.65 9.97
CA GLY A 39 24.70 -12.98 10.46
C GLY A 39 24.07 -13.91 9.43
N ARG A 40 23.58 -15.05 9.93
CA ARG A 40 22.68 -15.94 9.17
C ARG A 40 21.29 -15.32 9.09
N PHE A 41 20.57 -15.62 8.01
CA PHE A 41 19.17 -15.22 7.90
C PHE A 41 18.30 -15.96 8.92
N LYS A 42 17.18 -15.34 9.31
CA LYS A 42 16.14 -15.98 10.12
C LYS A 42 15.00 -16.40 9.21
N SER A 43 14.39 -17.56 9.50
CA SER A 43 13.23 -18.07 8.76
C SER A 43 12.20 -18.55 9.76
N GLN A 44 11.06 -17.86 9.82
CA GLN A 44 9.94 -18.18 10.70
C GLN A 44 8.74 -18.59 9.86
N ALA A 45 8.17 -19.76 10.16
CA ALA A 45 6.94 -20.19 9.50
C ALA A 45 5.75 -19.37 10.02
N LEU A 46 4.91 -18.90 9.10
CA LEU A 46 3.64 -18.23 9.39
C LEU A 46 2.54 -19.28 9.23
N LEU A 47 1.88 -19.63 10.33
CA LEU A 47 1.01 -20.81 10.39
C LEU A 47 -0.47 -20.50 10.17
N ASP A 48 -0.85 -19.23 10.28
CA ASP A 48 -2.23 -18.78 10.13
C ASP A 48 -2.31 -17.38 9.49
N GLU A 49 -3.54 -16.95 9.21
CA GLU A 49 -3.84 -15.66 8.58
C GLU A 49 -3.47 -14.47 9.47
N ALA A 50 -3.59 -14.61 10.79
CA ALA A 50 -3.25 -13.55 11.73
C ALA A 50 -1.73 -13.29 11.74
N ALA A 51 -0.92 -14.35 11.79
CA ALA A 51 0.53 -14.32 11.66
C ALA A 51 0.96 -13.76 10.30
N LEU A 52 0.26 -14.13 9.22
CA LEU A 52 0.50 -13.55 7.90
C LEU A 52 0.23 -12.05 7.86
N ALA A 53 -0.93 -11.59 8.34
CA ALA A 53 -1.29 -10.18 8.37
C ALA A 53 -0.33 -9.36 9.25
N ALA A 54 0.03 -9.89 10.42
CA ALA A 54 0.99 -9.26 11.32
C ALA A 54 2.39 -9.15 10.68
N CYS A 55 2.85 -10.20 10.00
CA CYS A 55 4.15 -10.18 9.31
C CYS A 55 4.16 -9.18 8.14
N LEU A 56 3.09 -9.16 7.32
CA LEU A 56 2.94 -8.18 6.25
C LEU A 56 2.99 -6.74 6.79
N ALA A 57 2.22 -6.44 7.83
CA ALA A 57 2.19 -5.12 8.46
C ALA A 57 3.55 -4.77 9.11
N TYR A 58 4.20 -5.73 9.76
CA TYR A 58 5.54 -5.55 10.33
C TYR A 58 6.54 -5.10 9.26
N VAL A 59 6.58 -5.79 8.12
CA VAL A 59 7.49 -5.47 7.01
C VAL A 59 7.14 -4.12 6.39
N ASP A 60 5.86 -3.86 6.11
CA ASP A 60 5.42 -2.65 5.43
C ASP A 60 5.58 -1.38 6.32
N LEU A 61 5.59 -1.54 7.65
CA LEU A 61 5.88 -0.46 8.61
C LEU A 61 7.36 -0.28 8.94
N ASN A 62 8.25 -1.15 8.46
CA ASN A 62 9.67 -1.07 8.81
C ASN A 62 10.31 0.28 8.45
N PRO A 63 10.09 0.87 7.25
CA PRO A 63 10.68 2.17 6.94
C PRO A 63 10.15 3.30 7.82
N VAL A 64 8.87 3.23 8.22
CA VAL A 64 8.29 4.18 9.19
C VAL A 64 8.96 4.05 10.55
N ARG A 65 9.13 2.80 11.03
CA ARG A 65 9.85 2.49 12.28
C ARG A 65 11.32 2.90 12.26
N ALA A 66 11.97 2.80 11.11
CA ALA A 66 13.35 3.22 10.92
C ALA A 66 13.50 4.74 10.68
N LYS A 67 12.41 5.50 10.65
CA LYS A 67 12.37 6.93 10.27
C LYS A 67 12.91 7.21 8.86
N ALA A 68 12.85 6.21 7.97
CA ALA A 68 13.17 6.36 6.55
C ALA A 68 11.97 6.90 5.75
N ALA A 69 10.77 6.87 6.33
CA ALA A 69 9.56 7.49 5.79
C ALA A 69 8.66 7.91 6.96
N ASP A 70 7.86 8.97 6.80
CA ASP A 70 6.91 9.38 7.85
C ASP A 70 5.60 8.56 7.78
N LEU A 71 5.20 8.15 6.58
CA LEU A 71 3.97 7.42 6.31
C LEU A 71 4.17 6.20 5.40
N PRO A 72 3.29 5.18 5.46
CA PRO A 72 3.39 4.00 4.60
C PRO A 72 3.39 4.33 3.10
N GLU A 73 2.63 5.34 2.68
CA GLU A 73 2.60 5.82 1.30
C GLU A 73 3.86 6.59 0.86
N GLN A 74 4.79 6.90 1.76
CA GLN A 74 6.09 7.53 1.46
C GLN A 74 7.25 6.53 1.55
N SER A 75 6.96 5.28 1.89
CA SER A 75 7.91 4.21 2.08
C SER A 75 8.43 3.68 0.74
N ASP A 76 9.38 4.39 0.14
CA ASP A 76 9.93 4.01 -1.16
C ASP A 76 10.60 2.63 -1.11
N TYR A 77 10.46 1.88 -2.21
CA TYR A 77 10.95 0.50 -2.36
C TYR A 77 10.25 -0.58 -1.51
N THR A 78 9.04 -0.33 -1.01
CA THR A 78 8.24 -1.34 -0.29
C THR A 78 7.05 -1.90 -1.05
N SER A 79 6.55 -3.03 -0.55
CA SER A 79 5.38 -3.71 -1.08
C SER A 79 4.11 -2.88 -0.88
N ILE A 80 3.97 -2.20 0.27
CA ILE A 80 2.83 -1.31 0.55
C ILE A 80 2.77 -0.14 -0.42
N LYS A 81 3.89 0.53 -0.73
CA LYS A 81 3.93 1.62 -1.72
C LYS A 81 3.46 1.14 -3.09
N SER A 82 3.93 -0.04 -3.52
CA SER A 82 3.49 -0.68 -4.78
C SER A 82 1.99 -0.99 -4.79
N ARG A 83 1.45 -1.49 -3.65
CA ARG A 83 0.03 -1.81 -3.49
C ARG A 83 -0.84 -0.55 -3.49
N ILE A 84 -0.42 0.50 -2.79
CA ILE A 84 -1.09 1.80 -2.72
C ILE A 84 -1.17 2.45 -4.11
N ASN A 85 -0.03 2.52 -4.82
CA ASN A 85 0.01 3.11 -6.16
C ASN A 85 -0.91 2.38 -7.15
N ALA A 86 -1.06 1.06 -7.01
CA ALA A 86 -2.01 0.29 -7.81
C ALA A 86 -3.45 0.53 -7.37
N ALA A 87 -3.70 0.60 -6.06
CA ALA A 87 -5.04 0.82 -5.48
C ALA A 87 -5.64 2.16 -5.90
N GLN A 88 -4.85 3.23 -5.96
CA GLN A 88 -5.27 4.54 -6.48
C GLN A 88 -5.76 4.48 -7.93
N LYS A 89 -5.34 3.46 -8.68
CA LYS A 89 -5.78 3.18 -10.06
C LYS A 89 -6.86 2.10 -10.11
N ASN A 90 -7.50 1.79 -8.98
CA ASN A 90 -8.46 0.70 -8.81
C ASN A 90 -7.92 -0.67 -9.27
N LYS A 91 -6.62 -0.93 -9.04
CA LYS A 91 -5.91 -2.14 -9.49
C LYS A 91 -5.11 -2.76 -8.35
N GLN A 92 -4.58 -3.96 -8.62
CA GLN A 92 -3.56 -4.59 -7.79
C GLN A 92 -2.27 -4.80 -8.60
N PRO A 93 -1.09 -4.71 -7.96
CA PRO A 93 0.19 -4.87 -8.65
C PRO A 93 0.35 -6.29 -9.21
N LYS A 94 0.91 -6.41 -10.41
CA LYS A 94 1.10 -7.72 -11.10
C LYS A 94 2.25 -8.54 -10.53
N SER A 95 3.27 -7.87 -9.99
CA SER A 95 4.49 -8.48 -9.45
C SER A 95 4.33 -9.01 -8.02
N LEU A 96 3.23 -8.69 -7.33
CA LEU A 96 2.98 -9.13 -5.96
C LEU A 96 1.77 -10.06 -5.91
N MET A 97 1.73 -10.92 -4.89
CA MET A 97 0.55 -11.72 -4.61
C MET A 97 -0.66 -10.80 -4.35
N ARG A 98 -1.74 -11.06 -5.08
CA ARG A 98 -2.98 -10.27 -5.01
C ARG A 98 -3.74 -10.61 -3.74
N PHE A 99 -4.42 -9.62 -3.18
CA PHE A 99 -5.48 -9.78 -2.19
C PHE A 99 -6.71 -10.41 -2.86
N ALA A 100 -7.07 -11.62 -2.43
CA ALA A 100 -8.20 -12.39 -2.94
C ALA A 100 -9.54 -12.01 -2.27
N GLY A 101 -9.50 -11.22 -1.20
CA GLY A 101 -10.68 -10.87 -0.41
C GLY A 101 -10.90 -11.83 0.75
N LYS A 102 -12.12 -11.84 1.29
CA LYS A 102 -12.49 -12.65 2.44
C LYS A 102 -12.41 -14.16 2.14
N PRO A 103 -11.94 -14.99 3.08
CA PRO A 103 -11.94 -16.45 2.94
C PRO A 103 -13.31 -16.99 2.54
N ARG A 104 -13.35 -17.92 1.57
CA ARG A 104 -14.58 -18.57 1.09
C ARG A 104 -14.27 -19.93 0.47
N LYS A 105 -15.30 -20.80 0.40
CA LYS A 105 -15.17 -22.20 -0.08
C LYS A 105 -14.45 -22.33 -1.43
N HIS A 106 -14.70 -21.40 -2.36
CA HIS A 106 -14.00 -21.29 -3.64
C HIS A 106 -13.22 -19.96 -3.70
N MET A 107 -12.01 -19.95 -3.14
CA MET A 107 -11.14 -18.78 -3.12
C MET A 107 -10.14 -18.82 -4.28
N PRO A 108 -10.00 -17.74 -5.08
CA PRO A 108 -8.91 -17.65 -6.04
C PRO A 108 -7.55 -17.58 -5.31
N LYS A 109 -6.48 -18.01 -5.99
CA LYS A 109 -5.13 -17.93 -5.42
C LYS A 109 -4.75 -16.49 -5.06
N GLY A 110 -4.50 -16.22 -3.79
CA GLY A 110 -4.11 -14.91 -3.29
C GLY A 110 -4.12 -14.82 -1.76
N LEU A 111 -3.85 -13.61 -1.25
CA LEU A 111 -3.88 -13.31 0.17
C LEU A 111 -5.34 -13.27 0.66
N PRO A 112 -5.69 -13.91 1.77
CA PRO A 112 -7.06 -14.04 2.27
C PRO A 112 -7.59 -12.79 2.98
N PHE A 113 -7.28 -11.61 2.44
CA PHE A 113 -7.75 -10.32 2.97
C PHE A 113 -8.25 -9.44 1.85
N GLU A 114 -9.08 -8.46 2.20
CA GLU A 114 -9.37 -7.33 1.32
C GLU A 114 -8.25 -6.30 1.44
N LEU A 115 -7.79 -5.76 0.31
CA LEU A 115 -6.70 -4.75 0.31
C LEU A 115 -7.07 -3.53 1.16
N LYS A 116 -8.32 -3.05 1.07
CA LYS A 116 -8.83 -1.91 1.86
C LYS A 116 -8.66 -2.17 3.36
N THR A 117 -9.12 -3.32 3.84
CA THR A 117 -9.03 -3.76 5.23
C THR A 117 -7.58 -3.92 5.69
N TYR A 118 -6.72 -4.46 4.83
CA TYR A 118 -5.29 -4.57 5.12
C TYR A 118 -4.62 -3.19 5.26
N LEU A 119 -4.91 -2.24 4.38
CA LEU A 119 -4.35 -0.88 4.49
C LEU A 119 -4.79 -0.20 5.81
N GLN A 120 -6.06 -0.36 6.19
CA GLN A 120 -6.56 0.15 7.48
C GLN A 120 -5.85 -0.50 8.67
N LEU A 121 -5.64 -1.82 8.64
CA LEU A 121 -4.88 -2.53 9.66
C LEU A 121 -3.46 -1.96 9.81
N VAL A 122 -2.78 -1.67 8.70
CA VAL A 122 -1.43 -1.06 8.73
C VAL A 122 -1.47 0.33 9.35
N ASP A 123 -2.44 1.17 8.99
CA ASP A 123 -2.58 2.53 9.55
C ASP A 123 -2.85 2.49 11.06
N TRP A 124 -3.80 1.66 11.51
CA TRP A 124 -4.10 1.47 12.93
C TRP A 124 -2.89 0.93 13.70
N THR A 125 -2.16 -0.02 13.12
CA THR A 125 -0.95 -0.58 13.74
C THR A 125 0.13 0.49 13.87
N GLY A 126 0.37 1.30 12.83
CA GLY A 126 1.36 2.37 12.85
C GLY A 126 1.05 3.48 13.87
N ARG A 127 -0.23 3.81 14.08
CA ARG A 127 -0.67 4.78 15.11
C ARG A 127 -0.55 4.23 16.53
N SER A 128 -0.78 2.92 16.69
CA SER A 128 -0.75 2.24 17.99
C SER A 128 0.67 1.98 18.52
N ILE A 129 1.71 2.35 17.77
CA ILE A 129 3.10 2.29 18.24
C ILE A 129 3.25 3.28 19.41
N ARG A 130 3.82 2.80 20.53
CA ARG A 130 4.02 3.61 21.75
C ARG A 130 4.78 4.90 21.46
N GLU A 131 4.42 6.00 22.14
CA GLU A 131 5.01 7.33 21.91
C GLU A 131 6.55 7.36 22.03
N ASN A 132 7.10 6.57 22.95
CA ASN A 132 8.54 6.48 23.17
C ASN A 132 9.26 5.56 22.16
N LYS A 133 8.58 5.07 21.12
CA LYS A 133 9.16 4.23 20.07
C LYS A 133 9.12 4.95 18.73
N PRO A 134 10.21 4.89 17.94
CA PRO A 134 10.25 5.50 16.62
C PRO A 134 9.23 4.83 15.69
N GLY A 135 8.65 5.63 14.79
CA GLY A 135 7.67 5.20 13.79
C GLY A 135 6.20 5.23 14.19
N LYS A 136 5.84 5.91 15.29
CA LYS A 136 4.44 6.23 15.57
C LYS A 136 3.91 7.17 14.47
N ILE A 137 2.86 6.76 13.77
CA ILE A 137 2.11 7.64 12.87
C ILE A 137 1.34 8.64 13.74
N PRO A 138 1.43 9.96 13.49
CA PRO A 138 0.76 10.96 14.32
C PRO A 138 -0.76 10.79 14.34
N ASP A 139 -1.36 10.89 15.53
CA ASP A 139 -2.81 10.66 15.72
C ASP A 139 -3.68 11.65 14.94
N ASN A 140 -3.18 12.87 14.70
CA ASN A 140 -3.84 13.92 13.93
C ASN A 140 -3.79 13.70 12.40
N THR A 141 -3.12 12.65 11.92
CA THR A 141 -3.04 12.32 10.50
C THR A 141 -4.38 11.75 10.03
N LEU A 142 -4.88 12.12 8.84
CA LEU A 142 -6.11 11.54 8.27
C LEU A 142 -6.01 10.00 8.10
N PRO A 143 -7.09 9.21 8.19
CA PRO A 143 -7.06 7.78 7.92
C PRO A 143 -6.46 7.45 6.55
N ILE A 144 -5.70 6.35 6.44
CA ILE A 144 -4.97 6.03 5.20
C ILE A 144 -5.84 6.00 3.95
N LEU A 145 -7.09 5.55 4.03
CA LEU A 145 -7.97 5.51 2.86
C LEU A 145 -8.37 6.92 2.39
N GLU A 146 -8.52 7.86 3.31
CA GLU A 146 -8.80 9.26 2.98
C GLU A 146 -7.56 9.94 2.40
N ARG A 147 -6.38 9.71 3.01
CA ARG A 147 -5.10 10.21 2.46
C ARG A 147 -4.85 9.72 1.04
N LEU A 148 -5.27 8.49 0.75
CA LEU A 148 -5.12 7.87 -0.56
C LEU A 148 -6.25 8.19 -1.54
N ASN A 149 -7.26 8.94 -1.12
CA ASN A 149 -8.50 9.18 -1.87
C ASN A 149 -9.16 7.87 -2.37
N ILE A 150 -9.18 6.86 -1.51
CA ILE A 150 -9.83 5.57 -1.72
C ILE A 150 -11.18 5.64 -1.00
N CYS A 151 -12.12 6.41 -1.55
CA CYS A 151 -13.49 6.52 -1.05
C CYS A 151 -14.41 5.55 -1.81
N ALA A 152 -15.03 4.60 -1.09
CA ALA A 152 -15.89 3.58 -1.71
C ALA A 152 -17.32 4.06 -1.98
N GLU A 153 -17.82 5.08 -1.28
CA GLU A 153 -19.22 5.50 -1.41
C GLU A 153 -19.46 6.60 -2.46
N ASN A 154 -18.53 7.55 -2.65
CA ASN A 154 -18.75 8.66 -3.59
C ASN A 154 -18.94 8.18 -5.04
N TRP A 155 -18.22 7.14 -5.47
CA TRP A 155 -18.38 6.58 -6.82
C TRP A 155 -19.73 5.87 -7.04
N LEU A 156 -20.25 5.16 -6.02
CA LEU A 156 -21.55 4.50 -6.13
C LEU A 156 -22.68 5.54 -6.25
N THR A 157 -22.59 6.65 -5.49
CA THR A 157 -23.52 7.78 -5.60
C THR A 157 -23.37 8.54 -6.93
N LEU A 158 -22.13 8.77 -7.40
CA LEU A 158 -21.86 9.36 -8.71
C LEU A 158 -22.49 8.52 -9.83
N THR A 159 -22.40 7.18 -9.78
CA THR A 159 -22.82 6.33 -10.90
C THR A 159 -24.29 5.92 -10.88
N THR A 160 -24.91 5.80 -9.72
CA THR A 160 -26.33 5.37 -9.60
C THR A 160 -27.33 6.53 -9.51
N SER A 161 -26.87 7.74 -9.18
CA SER A 161 -27.72 8.93 -9.00
C SER A 161 -27.16 10.17 -9.72
N PHE A 162 -26.40 9.98 -10.81
CA PHE A 162 -25.65 11.04 -11.49
C PHE A 162 -26.55 12.22 -11.91
N THR A 163 -27.64 11.94 -12.63
CA THR A 163 -28.58 12.95 -13.15
C THR A 163 -29.40 13.62 -12.05
N ARG A 164 -29.58 12.96 -10.89
CA ARG A 164 -30.17 13.56 -9.68
C ARG A 164 -29.18 14.50 -8.98
N SER A 165 -27.91 14.12 -8.95
CA SER A 165 -26.85 14.78 -8.18
C SER A 165 -26.23 15.97 -8.93
N PHE A 166 -26.24 15.95 -10.26
CA PHE A 166 -25.71 17.03 -11.10
C PHE A 166 -26.75 17.46 -12.13
N LYS A 167 -27.18 18.72 -12.03
CA LYS A 167 -28.14 19.29 -12.99
C LYS A 167 -27.46 19.69 -14.31
N ASN A 168 -26.44 20.55 -14.22
CA ASN A 168 -25.81 21.13 -15.42
C ASN A 168 -24.27 20.96 -15.45
N THR A 169 -23.63 20.76 -14.30
CA THR A 169 -22.17 20.73 -14.16
C THR A 169 -21.77 19.71 -13.11
N ALA A 170 -20.73 18.93 -13.39
CA ALA A 170 -20.12 17.94 -12.49
C ALA A 170 -18.59 18.02 -12.63
N GLY A 171 -17.86 17.84 -11.55
CA GLY A 171 -16.40 17.93 -11.51
C GLY A 171 -15.88 18.75 -10.32
N LYS A 172 -14.55 18.80 -10.17
CA LYS A 172 -13.87 19.53 -9.08
C LYS A 172 -14.16 21.04 -9.11
N GLU A 173 -14.12 21.69 -7.95
CA GLU A 173 -14.48 23.11 -7.80
C GLU A 173 -13.74 24.03 -8.78
N GLN A 174 -12.44 23.82 -8.95
CA GLN A 174 -11.60 24.62 -9.84
C GLN A 174 -12.10 24.55 -11.29
N ALA A 175 -12.50 23.36 -11.75
CA ALA A 175 -13.02 23.14 -13.09
C ALA A 175 -14.41 23.75 -13.29
N ILE A 176 -15.30 23.67 -12.28
CA ILE A 176 -16.63 24.29 -12.35
C ILE A 176 -16.52 25.81 -12.36
N THR A 177 -15.60 26.36 -11.58
CA THR A 177 -15.36 27.80 -11.52
C THR A 177 -14.82 28.31 -12.85
N ALA A 178 -13.82 27.64 -13.43
CA ALA A 178 -13.29 27.97 -14.76
C ALA A 178 -14.38 27.89 -15.85
N TYR A 179 -15.20 26.83 -15.86
CA TYR A 179 -16.27 26.66 -16.84
C TYR A 179 -17.35 27.75 -16.70
N THR A 180 -17.77 28.04 -15.47
CA THR A 180 -18.81 29.05 -15.16
C THR A 180 -18.38 30.45 -15.60
N ASN A 181 -17.12 30.80 -15.36
CA ASN A 181 -16.53 32.06 -15.81
C ASN A 181 -16.47 32.15 -17.35
N ARG A 182 -16.09 31.05 -18.02
CA ARG A 182 -16.02 30.99 -19.50
C ARG A 182 -17.38 31.24 -20.16
N ILE A 183 -18.45 30.66 -19.61
CA ILE A 183 -19.81 30.83 -20.15
C ILE A 183 -20.52 32.09 -19.62
N LYS A 184 -19.78 32.98 -18.92
CA LYS A 184 -20.28 34.25 -18.35
C LYS A 184 -21.53 34.11 -17.47
N ARG A 185 -21.67 32.99 -16.74
CA ARG A 185 -22.77 32.80 -15.79
C ARG A 185 -22.33 33.16 -14.38
N LYS A 186 -23.20 33.81 -13.60
CA LYS A 186 -22.91 34.15 -12.19
C LYS A 186 -23.10 32.97 -11.22
N ARG A 187 -23.94 31.98 -11.56
CA ARG A 187 -24.30 30.86 -10.66
C ARG A 187 -23.52 29.59 -10.98
N ARG A 188 -22.79 29.07 -10.00
CA ARG A 188 -22.10 27.76 -10.04
C ARG A 188 -23.09 26.64 -9.68
N SER A 189 -23.73 26.02 -10.67
CA SER A 189 -24.67 24.91 -10.44
C SER A 189 -23.98 23.67 -9.88
N SER A 190 -24.69 22.92 -9.03
CA SER A 190 -24.22 21.66 -8.42
C SER A 190 -22.89 21.74 -7.64
N ILE A 191 -22.38 22.94 -7.33
CA ILE A 191 -21.05 23.11 -6.71
C ILE A 191 -20.95 22.45 -5.34
N ALA A 192 -22.03 22.50 -4.54
CA ALA A 192 -22.10 21.84 -3.23
C ALA A 192 -21.97 20.32 -3.35
N ASN A 193 -22.67 19.69 -4.31
CA ASN A 193 -22.58 18.25 -4.56
C ASN A 193 -21.22 17.87 -5.16
N SER A 194 -20.63 18.76 -5.96
CA SER A 194 -19.31 18.55 -6.52
C SER A 194 -18.19 18.62 -5.48
N LEU A 195 -18.31 19.52 -4.50
CA LEU A 195 -17.43 19.60 -3.34
C LEU A 195 -17.57 18.39 -2.42
N ALA A 196 -18.76 17.78 -2.34
CA ALA A 196 -18.98 16.60 -1.50
C ALA A 196 -18.56 15.27 -2.16
N LEU A 197 -18.66 15.18 -3.50
CA LEU A 197 -18.53 13.90 -4.24
C LEU A 197 -17.24 13.79 -5.08
N PHE A 198 -16.53 14.89 -5.34
CA PHE A 198 -15.26 14.91 -6.10
C PHE A 198 -14.04 15.35 -5.27
N THR A 199 -14.12 15.25 -3.94
CA THR A 199 -12.99 15.35 -2.99
C THR A 199 -12.25 14.03 -2.89
#